data_AF-A0A3L7MS04-F1
#
_entry.id   AF-A0A3L7MS04-F1
#
_cell.length_a   1.000
_cell.length_b   1.000
_cell.length_c   1.000
_cell.angle_alpha   90.00
_cell.angle_beta   90.00
_cell.angle_gamma   90.00
#
_symmetry.space_group_name_H-M   'P 1'
#
loop_
_entity.id
_entity.type
_entity.pdbx_description
1 polymer ?
#
loop_
_entity_poly.entity_id
_entity_poly.type
_entity_poly.pdbx_seq_one_letter_code
_entity_poly.pdbx_strand_id
1 'polypeptide(L)'
;MTMSVEPSSFPPNRPSAERSASVGVRGGAAIAAPTAPVPVSATRGERVVCAALAVAAFGVLGVAAWLTPSSEGHGTHQMLGMAPCGWMAGYGMPCPSCGMTTAFSHAAHGSLWASARVQPMGFVLALGTAATALVGTYVAMTGSRLGHVLGDRLTPRFLLGLGIFALLSWGWKIAVVRGFLPASIGTP
;
A
#
# COMPACT_ATOMS: atom_id res chain seq x y z
N MET A 1 -71.16 43.31 21.62
CA MET A 1 -70.82 42.31 22.67
C MET A 1 -72.07 42.02 23.45
N THR A 2 -72.76 40.93 23.13
CA THR A 2 -73.95 40.46 23.85
C THR A 2 -73.79 38.96 24.04
N MET A 3 -73.60 38.55 25.30
CA MET A 3 -73.54 37.15 25.69
C MET A 3 -74.97 36.62 25.87
N SER A 4 -75.26 35.45 25.30
CA SER A 4 -76.37 34.60 25.72
C SER A 4 -75.89 33.16 25.71
N VAL A 5 -76.13 32.49 26.82
CA VAL A 5 -75.71 31.14 27.18
C VAL A 5 -76.95 30.23 27.24
N GLU A 6 -76.73 28.96 26.89
CA GLU A 6 -77.53 27.73 27.12
C GLU A 6 -78.77 27.45 26.23
N PRO A 7 -79.19 26.16 26.03
CA PRO A 7 -78.79 24.97 26.79
C PRO A 7 -78.39 23.69 26.05
N SER A 8 -77.74 22.84 26.85
CA SER A 8 -77.36 21.45 26.64
C SER A 8 -78.49 20.58 26.09
N SER A 9 -78.19 19.80 25.04
CA SER A 9 -78.98 18.64 24.64
C SER A 9 -78.03 17.46 24.43
N PHE A 10 -77.98 16.57 25.42
CA PHE A 10 -77.28 15.30 25.40
C PHE A 10 -78.26 14.20 24.95
N PRO A 11 -78.06 13.53 23.80
CA PRO A 11 -78.75 12.29 23.50
C PRO A 11 -77.91 11.05 23.92
N PRO A 12 -78.56 9.89 24.11
CA PRO A 12 -78.13 8.85 25.05
C PRO A 12 -77.00 7.93 24.54
N ASN A 13 -76.24 7.43 25.52
CA ASN A 13 -75.30 6.32 25.42
C ASN A 13 -76.00 5.06 24.84
N ARG A 14 -75.54 4.58 23.68
CA ARG A 14 -75.94 3.26 23.13
C ARG A 14 -74.78 2.29 23.32
N PRO A 15 -74.95 1.21 24.13
CA PRO A 15 -73.96 0.17 24.20
C PRO A 15 -74.02 -0.76 22.97
N SER A 16 -72.83 -1.10 22.50
CA SER A 16 -72.42 -2.38 21.92
C SER A 16 -73.13 -2.87 20.65
N ALA A 17 -72.47 -2.66 19.51
CA ALA A 17 -72.42 -3.66 18.46
C ALA A 17 -70.95 -3.91 18.12
N GLU A 18 -70.43 -5.01 18.64
CA GLU A 18 -69.14 -5.58 18.29
C GLU A 18 -69.03 -5.68 16.77
N ARG A 19 -68.05 -4.99 16.19
CA ARG A 19 -67.60 -5.24 14.83
C ARG A 19 -66.16 -5.73 14.87
N SER A 20 -66.03 -7.03 15.13
CA SER A 20 -64.86 -7.80 14.73
C SER A 20 -64.59 -7.56 13.25
N ALA A 21 -63.49 -6.87 12.93
CA ALA A 21 -62.96 -6.81 11.58
C ALA A 21 -61.44 -6.53 11.63
N SER A 22 -60.70 -7.64 11.61
CA SER A 22 -59.36 -7.83 11.05
C SER A 22 -58.29 -6.76 11.35
N VAL A 23 -57.33 -7.15 12.19
CA VAL A 23 -55.95 -6.64 12.15
C VAL A 23 -55.42 -6.83 10.73
N GLY A 24 -55.51 -5.77 9.93
CA GLY A 24 -54.83 -5.69 8.65
C GLY A 24 -53.34 -5.55 8.91
N VAL A 25 -52.60 -6.65 8.80
CA VAL A 25 -51.14 -6.65 8.64
C VAL A 25 -50.85 -5.94 7.31
N ARG A 26 -50.73 -4.61 7.37
CA ARG A 26 -50.28 -3.81 6.24
C ARG A 26 -48.77 -3.91 6.16
N GLY A 27 -48.33 -4.67 5.17
CA GLY A 27 -47.06 -4.46 4.46
C GLY A 27 -45.83 -4.79 5.29
N GLY A 28 -45.38 -6.04 5.20
CA GLY A 28 -43.97 -6.32 5.41
C GLY A 28 -43.17 -5.44 4.44
N ALA A 29 -42.41 -4.48 4.98
CA ALA A 29 -41.30 -3.90 4.24
C ALA A 29 -40.42 -5.09 3.85
N ALA A 30 -40.42 -5.45 2.57
CA ALA A 30 -39.48 -6.42 2.05
C ALA A 30 -38.10 -5.89 2.43
N ILE A 31 -37.42 -6.56 3.36
CA ILE A 31 -36.01 -6.31 3.64
C ILE A 31 -35.33 -6.53 2.30
N ALA A 32 -34.89 -5.45 1.66
CA ALA A 32 -34.17 -5.53 0.40
C ALA A 32 -33.06 -6.55 0.58
N ALA A 33 -33.09 -7.62 -0.22
CA ALA A 33 -32.05 -8.64 -0.18
C ALA A 33 -30.69 -7.94 -0.29
N PRO A 34 -29.67 -8.35 0.49
CA PRO A 34 -28.35 -7.76 0.40
C PRO A 34 -27.93 -7.76 -1.07
N THR A 35 -27.77 -6.57 -1.66
CA THR A 35 -27.39 -6.46 -3.07
C THR A 35 -26.03 -7.12 -3.17
N ALA A 36 -25.96 -8.25 -3.89
CA ALA A 36 -24.70 -8.95 -4.07
C ALA A 36 -23.65 -7.94 -4.56
N PRO A 37 -22.46 -7.89 -3.94
CA PRO A 37 -21.47 -6.87 -4.28
C PRO A 37 -21.15 -6.98 -5.77
N VAL A 38 -21.46 -5.94 -6.53
CA VAL A 38 -21.11 -5.87 -7.95
C VAL A 38 -19.58 -6.00 -8.04
N PRO A 39 -19.05 -7.03 -8.73
CA PRO A 39 -17.62 -7.19 -8.86
C PRO A 39 -17.10 -6.09 -9.79
N VAL A 40 -16.76 -4.91 -9.26
CA VAL A 40 -16.10 -3.87 -10.07
C VAL A 40 -14.68 -4.35 -10.42
N SER A 41 -14.43 -4.67 -11.68
CA SER A 41 -13.12 -5.07 -12.18
C SER A 41 -12.23 -3.84 -12.37
N ALA A 42 -10.93 -4.05 -12.52
CA ALA A 42 -10.02 -2.97 -12.90
C ALA A 42 -10.42 -2.43 -14.29
N THR A 43 -10.54 -1.11 -14.38
CA THR A 43 -10.80 -0.38 -15.62
C THR A 43 -9.67 -0.60 -16.62
N ARG A 44 -9.94 -0.37 -17.91
CA ARG A 44 -8.90 -0.45 -18.95
C ARG A 44 -7.72 0.49 -18.65
N GLY A 45 -8.00 1.69 -18.12
CA GLY A 45 -6.98 2.66 -17.71
C GLY A 45 -6.07 2.11 -16.60
N GLU A 46 -6.66 1.56 -15.53
CA GLU A 46 -5.89 0.94 -14.43
C GLU A 46 -5.02 -0.22 -14.93
N ARG A 47 -5.53 -1.05 -15.84
CA ARG A 47 -4.74 -2.16 -16.43
C ARG A 47 -3.53 -1.64 -17.20
N VAL A 48 -3.68 -0.55 -17.96
CA VAL A 48 -2.57 0.09 -18.69
C VAL A 48 -1.54 0.67 -17.71
N VAL A 49 -2.00 1.34 -16.65
CA VAL A 49 -1.10 1.87 -15.60
C VAL A 49 -0.33 0.74 -14.90
N CYS A 50 -1.02 -0.33 -14.50
CA CYS A 50 -0.38 -1.50 -13.88
C CYS A 50 0.62 -2.18 -14.83
N ALA A 51 0.31 -2.27 -16.12
CA ALA A 51 1.24 -2.80 -17.12
C ALA A 51 2.49 -1.91 -17.25
N ALA A 52 2.31 -0.59 -17.33
CA ALA A 52 3.44 0.35 -17.41
C ALA A 52 4.33 0.27 -16.16
N LEU A 53 3.73 0.22 -14.96
CA LEU A 53 4.47 0.04 -13.71
C LEU A 53 5.21 -1.30 -13.65
N ALA A 54 4.59 -2.39 -14.13
CA ALA A 54 5.23 -3.69 -14.18
C ALA A 54 6.43 -3.69 -15.12
N VAL A 55 6.30 -3.10 -16.32
CA VAL A 55 7.41 -2.97 -17.28
C VAL A 55 8.56 -2.16 -16.68
N ALA A 56 8.26 -1.02 -16.04
CA ALA A 56 9.27 -0.21 -15.37
C ALA A 56 9.97 -0.99 -14.24
N ALA A 57 9.21 -1.70 -13.41
CA ALA A 57 9.76 -2.51 -12.31
C ALA A 57 10.64 -3.66 -12.82
N PHE A 58 10.23 -4.37 -13.88
CA PHE A 58 11.07 -5.37 -14.54
C PHE A 58 12.33 -4.76 -15.14
N GLY A 59 12.25 -3.56 -15.73
CA GLY A 59 13.43 -2.84 -16.21
C GLY A 59 14.44 -2.57 -15.09
N VAL A 60 13.98 -2.06 -13.96
CA VAL A 60 14.85 -1.82 -12.78
C VAL A 60 15.47 -3.11 -12.25
N LEU A 61 14.67 -4.18 -12.10
CA LEU A 61 15.17 -5.47 -11.61
C LEU A 61 16.10 -6.15 -12.61
N GLY A 62 15.84 -6.00 -13.91
CA GLY A 62 16.71 -6.50 -14.98
C GLY A 62 18.07 -5.80 -14.97
N VAL A 63 18.09 -4.48 -14.82
CA VAL A 63 19.33 -3.72 -14.63
C VAL A 63 20.04 -4.17 -13.35
N ALA A 64 19.31 -4.33 -12.24
CA ALA A 64 19.89 -4.81 -10.98
C ALA A 64 20.50 -6.22 -11.11
N ALA A 65 19.88 -7.12 -11.87
CA ALA A 65 20.38 -8.46 -12.15
C ALA A 65 21.61 -8.45 -13.08
N TRP A 66 21.72 -7.45 -13.95
CA TRP A 66 22.88 -7.28 -14.83
C TRP A 66 24.10 -6.69 -14.09
N LEU A 67 23.86 -5.85 -13.08
CA LEU A 67 24.90 -5.21 -12.28
C LEU A 67 25.56 -6.20 -11.32
N THR A 68 26.90 -6.19 -11.24
CA THR A 68 27.63 -6.94 -10.21
C THR A 68 27.59 -6.18 -8.87
N PRO A 69 27.13 -6.81 -7.78
CA PRO A 69 27.08 -6.14 -6.48
C PRO A 69 28.49 -5.89 -5.96
N SER A 70 28.73 -4.67 -5.46
CA SER A 70 30.03 -4.26 -4.91
C SER A 70 30.28 -4.91 -3.54
N SER A 71 31.49 -5.43 -3.32
CA SER A 71 31.95 -5.98 -2.03
C SER A 71 31.92 -4.95 -0.90
N GLU A 72 32.15 -3.67 -1.24
CA GLU A 72 32.13 -2.55 -0.29
C GLU A 72 30.71 -2.22 0.21
N GLY A 73 29.67 -2.86 -0.35
CA GLY A 73 28.28 -2.58 -0.01
C GLY A 73 27.82 -1.18 -0.46
N HIS A 74 28.53 -0.56 -1.40
CA HIS A 74 28.14 0.67 -2.11
C HIS A 74 28.92 0.81 -3.43
N GLY A 75 28.49 1.72 -4.30
CA GLY A 75 29.23 2.05 -5.53
C GLY A 75 28.81 1.27 -6.77
N THR A 76 27.90 0.29 -6.65
CA THR A 76 27.37 -0.44 -7.82
C THR A 76 26.72 0.49 -8.85
N HIS A 77 26.26 1.68 -8.45
CA HIS A 77 25.73 2.69 -9.36
C HIS A 77 26.78 3.24 -10.35
N GLN A 78 28.08 3.13 -10.04
CA GLN A 78 29.16 3.61 -10.92
C GLN A 78 29.25 2.81 -12.22
N MET A 79 28.84 1.54 -12.22
CA MET A 79 28.75 0.72 -13.44
C MET A 79 27.71 1.26 -14.44
N LEU A 80 26.77 2.10 -13.97
CA LEU A 80 25.81 2.80 -14.81
C LEU A 80 26.38 4.12 -15.36
N GLY A 81 27.69 4.35 -15.24
CA GLY A 81 28.37 5.58 -15.70
C GLY A 81 28.21 6.77 -14.75
N MET A 82 27.71 6.55 -13.53
CA MET A 82 27.55 7.61 -12.54
C MET A 82 28.85 7.90 -11.78
N ALA A 83 29.02 9.15 -11.36
CA ALA A 83 30.15 9.55 -10.53
C ALA A 83 30.14 8.85 -9.14
N PRO A 84 31.30 8.73 -8.47
CA PRO A 84 31.36 8.29 -7.08
C PRO A 84 30.47 9.13 -6.16
N CYS A 85 30.00 8.53 -5.07
CA CYS A 85 29.18 9.24 -4.08
C CYS A 85 30.02 10.36 -3.44
N GLY A 86 29.65 11.62 -3.68
CA GLY A 86 30.39 12.78 -3.16
C GLY A 86 30.46 12.83 -1.64
N TRP A 87 29.44 12.32 -0.93
CA TRP A 87 29.48 12.24 0.53
C TRP A 87 30.49 11.21 1.04
N MET A 88 30.56 10.08 0.34
CA MET A 88 31.51 9.02 0.66
C MET A 88 32.94 9.50 0.37
N ALA A 89 33.15 10.09 -0.81
CA ALA A 89 34.46 10.57 -1.26
C ALA A 89 34.95 11.80 -0.47
N GLY A 90 34.07 12.73 -0.13
CA GLY A 90 34.43 13.99 0.53
C GLY A 90 34.43 13.92 2.05
N TYR A 91 33.47 13.21 2.66
CA TYR A 91 33.27 13.22 4.12
C TYR A 91 33.46 11.84 4.77
N GLY A 92 33.74 10.79 3.99
CA GLY A 92 33.77 9.42 4.51
C GLY A 92 32.42 9.00 5.10
N MET A 93 31.32 9.60 4.65
CA MET A 93 29.98 9.33 5.18
C MET A 93 29.02 8.82 4.11
N PRO A 94 28.17 7.82 4.42
CA PRO A 94 27.15 7.39 3.49
C PRO A 94 26.03 8.43 3.43
N CYS A 95 25.65 8.84 2.22
CA CYS A 95 24.39 9.56 2.00
C CYS A 95 23.18 8.61 2.23
N PRO A 96 21.95 9.11 2.38
CA PRO A 96 20.77 8.25 2.64
C PRO A 96 20.49 7.22 1.54
N SER A 97 20.95 7.46 0.30
CA SER A 97 20.82 6.51 -0.81
C SER A 97 22.04 5.59 -1.00
N CYS A 98 23.09 5.75 -0.21
CA CYS A 98 24.34 5.01 -0.39
C CYS A 98 24.09 3.50 -0.17
N GLY A 99 24.47 2.69 -1.16
CA GLY A 99 24.29 1.24 -1.14
C GLY A 99 22.91 0.74 -1.59
N MET A 100 21.96 1.60 -1.99
CA MET A 100 20.66 1.12 -2.48
C MET A 100 20.78 0.28 -3.76
N THR A 101 21.55 0.73 -4.75
CA THR A 101 21.76 -0.05 -5.99
C THR A 101 22.48 -1.36 -5.74
N THR A 102 23.43 -1.38 -4.80
CA THR A 102 24.12 -2.61 -4.37
C THR A 102 23.15 -3.58 -3.69
N ALA A 103 22.26 -3.09 -2.82
CA ALA A 103 21.21 -3.91 -2.22
C ALA A 103 20.23 -4.46 -3.26
N PHE A 104 19.82 -3.67 -4.25
CA PHE A 104 18.99 -4.12 -5.37
C PHE A 104 19.67 -5.22 -6.17
N SER A 105 20.95 -5.05 -6.49
CA SER A 105 21.73 -6.06 -7.20
C SER A 105 21.83 -7.37 -6.41
N HIS A 106 22.16 -7.32 -5.11
CA HIS A 106 22.14 -8.52 -4.26
C HIS A 106 20.77 -9.22 -4.23
N ALA A 107 19.68 -8.45 -4.12
CA ALA A 107 18.33 -9.01 -4.12
C ALA A 107 18.00 -9.68 -5.46
N ALA A 108 18.38 -9.06 -6.58
CA ALA A 108 18.19 -9.61 -7.92
C ALA A 108 19.02 -10.89 -8.16
N HIS A 109 20.18 -11.01 -7.51
CA HIS A 109 21.01 -12.23 -7.51
C HIS A 109 20.54 -13.30 -6.51
N GLY A 110 19.42 -13.09 -5.80
CA GLY A 110 18.88 -14.02 -4.81
C GLY A 110 19.59 -13.96 -3.44
N SER A 111 20.59 -13.09 -3.26
CA SER A 111 21.30 -12.89 -2.00
C SER A 111 20.54 -11.91 -1.10
N LEU A 112 19.35 -12.32 -0.64
CA LEU A 112 18.44 -11.46 0.15
C LEU A 112 19.08 -11.02 1.47
N TRP A 113 19.85 -11.90 2.11
CA TRP A 113 20.53 -11.59 3.36
C TRP A 113 21.63 -10.55 3.19
N ALA A 114 22.44 -10.66 2.13
CA ALA A 114 23.44 -9.64 1.81
C ALA A 114 22.77 -8.30 1.46
N SER A 115 21.67 -8.34 0.71
CA SER A 115 20.88 -7.15 0.39
C SER A 115 20.41 -6.39 1.64
N ALA A 116 19.82 -7.12 2.60
CA ALA A 116 19.35 -6.55 3.86
C ALA A 116 20.50 -5.98 4.72
N ARG A 117 21.66 -6.66 4.76
CA ARG A 117 22.84 -6.16 5.50
C ARG A 117 23.46 -4.91 4.86
N VAL A 118 23.47 -4.85 3.53
CA VAL A 118 24.03 -3.72 2.77
C VAL A 118 23.25 -2.44 3.03
N GLN A 119 21.92 -2.51 2.88
CA GLN A 119 21.02 -1.38 3.05
C GLN A 119 19.58 -1.89 3.24
N PRO A 120 19.07 -1.98 4.49
CA PRO A 120 17.75 -2.53 4.78
C PRO A 120 16.60 -1.87 3.99
N MET A 121 16.65 -0.54 3.83
CA MET A 121 15.67 0.19 3.01
C MET A 121 15.76 -0.19 1.53
N GLY A 122 16.97 -0.37 1.00
CA GLY A 122 17.19 -0.82 -0.38
C GLY A 122 16.63 -2.23 -0.60
N PHE A 123 16.79 -3.13 0.37
CA PHE A 123 16.19 -4.46 0.35
C PHE A 123 14.65 -4.42 0.31
N VAL A 124 14.03 -3.64 1.21
CA VAL A 124 12.57 -3.48 1.24
C VAL A 124 12.05 -2.90 -0.08
N LEU A 125 12.72 -1.90 -0.63
CA LEU A 125 12.38 -1.33 -1.93
C LEU A 125 12.56 -2.33 -3.09
N ALA A 126 13.59 -3.17 -3.06
CA ALA A 126 13.80 -4.21 -4.07
C ALA A 126 12.67 -5.24 -4.05
N LEU A 127 12.24 -5.69 -2.85
CA LEU A 127 11.09 -6.56 -2.69
C LEU A 127 9.78 -5.89 -3.11
N GLY A 128 9.59 -4.62 -2.76
CA GLY A 128 8.43 -3.84 -3.20
C GLY A 128 8.39 -3.70 -4.72
N THR A 129 9.54 -3.54 -5.36
CA THR A 129 9.69 -3.47 -6.82
C THR A 129 9.34 -4.83 -7.46
N ALA A 130 9.84 -5.94 -6.91
CA ALA A 130 9.47 -7.28 -7.35
C ALA A 130 7.97 -7.57 -7.19
N ALA A 131 7.39 -7.20 -6.05
CA ALA A 131 5.95 -7.31 -5.82
C ALA A 131 5.15 -6.47 -6.83
N THR A 132 5.62 -5.25 -7.13
CA THR A 132 5.00 -4.38 -8.14
C THR A 132 5.05 -5.00 -9.54
N ALA A 133 6.19 -5.61 -9.92
CA ALA A 133 6.31 -6.30 -11.20
C ALA A 133 5.32 -7.47 -11.32
N LEU A 134 5.22 -8.31 -10.30
CA LEU A 134 4.35 -9.48 -10.29
C LEU A 134 2.87 -9.10 -10.22
N VAL A 135 2.49 -8.24 -9.27
CA VAL A 135 1.10 -7.81 -9.07
C VAL A 135 0.62 -6.96 -10.24
N GLY A 136 1.46 -6.05 -10.75
CA GLY A 136 1.13 -5.23 -11.90
C GLY A 136 0.86 -6.07 -13.15
N THR A 137 1.69 -7.09 -13.39
CA THR A 137 1.48 -8.06 -14.47
C THR A 137 0.18 -8.85 -14.27
N TYR A 138 -0.05 -9.35 -13.06
CA TYR A 138 -1.26 -10.10 -12.74
C TYR A 138 -2.53 -9.27 -12.96
N VAL A 139 -2.56 -8.02 -12.49
CA VAL A 139 -3.69 -7.09 -12.68
C VAL A 139 -3.85 -6.71 -14.15
N ALA A 140 -2.76 -6.45 -14.86
CA ALA A 140 -2.80 -6.15 -16.30
C ALA A 140 -3.41 -7.30 -17.09
N MET A 141 -3.07 -8.56 -16.78
CA MET A 141 -3.63 -9.73 -17.46
C MET A 141 -5.08 -10.00 -17.06
N THR A 142 -5.37 -10.07 -15.76
CA THR A 142 -6.66 -10.58 -15.23
C THR A 142 -7.74 -9.51 -15.04
N GLY A 143 -7.37 -8.24 -14.93
CA GLY A 143 -8.29 -7.16 -14.53
C GLY A 143 -8.70 -7.23 -13.05
N SER A 144 -7.93 -7.92 -12.21
CA SER A 144 -8.19 -8.05 -10.77
C SER A 144 -8.10 -6.71 -10.01
N ARG A 145 -8.87 -6.56 -8.93
CA ARG A 145 -8.83 -5.41 -8.00
C ARG A 145 -7.56 -5.29 -7.16
N LEU A 146 -6.66 -6.26 -7.26
CA LEU A 146 -5.50 -6.34 -6.38
C LEU A 146 -4.64 -5.05 -6.43
N GLY A 147 -4.58 -4.38 -7.58
CA GLY A 147 -3.90 -3.09 -7.72
C GLY A 147 -4.52 -1.97 -6.88
N HIS A 148 -5.85 -1.92 -6.77
CA HIS A 148 -6.57 -0.93 -5.96
C HIS A 148 -6.34 -1.19 -4.46
N VAL A 149 -6.45 -2.44 -4.03
CA VAL A 149 -6.22 -2.84 -2.62
C VAL A 149 -4.78 -2.54 -2.19
N LEU A 150 -3.80 -2.74 -3.08
CA LEU A 150 -2.40 -2.45 -2.79
C LEU A 150 -2.10 -0.95 -2.86
N GLY A 151 -2.75 -0.21 -3.76
CA GLY A 151 -2.70 1.25 -3.83
C GLY A 151 -3.27 1.90 -2.57
N ASP A 152 -4.41 1.41 -2.07
CA ASP A 152 -5.04 1.90 -0.84
C ASP A 152 -4.18 1.68 0.40
N ARG A 153 -3.22 0.73 0.35
CA ARG A 153 -2.26 0.48 1.44
C ARG A 153 -1.15 1.53 1.49
N LEU A 154 -0.90 2.29 0.42
CA LEU A 154 0.03 3.42 0.37
C LEU A 154 -0.55 4.66 1.08
N THR A 155 -1.05 4.45 2.30
CA THR A 155 -1.58 5.52 3.15
C THR A 155 -0.46 6.46 3.62
N PRO A 156 -0.76 7.72 3.98
CA PRO A 156 0.24 8.63 4.55
C PRO A 156 0.93 8.06 5.79
N ARG A 157 0.23 7.26 6.60
CA ARG A 157 0.80 6.56 7.77
C ARG A 157 1.82 5.50 7.36
N PHE A 158 1.52 4.74 6.31
CA PHE A 158 2.46 3.76 5.75
C PHE A 158 3.69 4.46 5.17
N LEU A 159 3.51 5.54 4.40
CA LEU A 159 4.61 6.34 3.86
C LEU A 159 5.46 6.97 4.97
N LEU A 160 4.84 7.47 6.05
CA LEU A 160 5.55 7.96 7.22
C LEU A 160 6.36 6.85 7.89
N GLY A 161 5.77 5.66 8.07
CA GLY A 161 6.48 4.49 8.59
C GLY A 161 7.68 4.10 7.72
N LEU A 162 7.51 4.12 6.40
CA LEU A 162 8.60 3.89 5.44
C LEU A 162 9.69 4.96 5.53
N GLY A 163 9.30 6.23 5.73
CA GLY A 163 10.23 7.34 5.96
C GLY A 163 11.04 7.19 7.25
N ILE A 164 10.38 6.84 8.36
CA ILE A 164 11.05 6.54 9.63
C ILE A 164 12.00 5.34 9.46
N PHE A 165 11.54 4.28 8.80
CA PHE A 165 12.37 3.12 8.50
C PHE A 165 13.59 3.48 7.63
N ALA A 166 13.43 4.34 6.63
CA ALA A 166 14.52 4.83 5.81
C ALA A 166 15.56 5.60 6.65
N LEU A 167 15.13 6.44 7.59
CA LEU A 167 16.03 7.15 8.51
C LEU A 167 16.77 6.19 9.44
N LEU A 168 16.08 5.19 9.99
CA LEU A 168 16.70 4.14 10.82
C LEU A 168 17.72 3.32 10.01
N SER A 169 17.37 2.95 8.78
CA SER A 169 18.25 2.23 7.85
C SER A 169 19.49 3.04 7.48
N TRP A 170 19.35 4.35 7.33
CA TRP A 170 20.48 5.25 7.10
C TRP A 170 21.36 5.35 8.35
N GLY A 171 20.77 5.50 9.54
CA GLY A 171 21.50 5.44 10.81
C GLY A 171 22.28 4.14 10.99
N TRP A 172 21.68 3.01 10.63
CA TRP A 172 22.36 1.71 10.58
C TRP A 172 23.56 1.74 9.64
N LYS A 173 23.40 2.26 8.41
CA LYS A 173 24.49 2.34 7.43
C LYS A 173 25.63 3.22 7.93
N ILE A 174 25.32 4.34 8.59
CA ILE A 174 26.33 5.20 9.24
C ILE A 174 27.06 4.41 10.32
N ALA A 175 26.33 3.68 11.17
CA ALA A 175 26.94 2.89 12.24
C ALA A 175 27.90 1.80 11.70
N VAL A 176 27.53 1.14 10.60
CA VAL A 176 28.40 0.16 9.92
C VAL A 176 29.65 0.81 9.34
N VAL A 177 29.51 1.91 8.58
CA VAL A 177 30.67 2.61 7.97
C VAL A 177 31.61 3.18 9.04
N ARG A 178 31.07 3.60 10.18
CA ARG A 178 31.86 4.13 11.31
C ARG A 178 32.47 3.04 12.20
N GLY A 179 32.21 1.76 11.91
CA GLY A 179 32.76 0.64 12.66
C GLY A 179 32.09 0.38 14.01
N PHE A 180 30.93 0.99 14.29
CA PHE A 180 30.14 0.69 15.49
C PHE A 180 29.43 -0.66 15.40
N LEU A 181 29.21 -1.15 14.19
CA LEU A 181 28.63 -2.45 13.90
C LEU A 181 29.58 -3.25 13.00
N PRO A 182 29.68 -4.58 13.16
CA PRO A 182 30.53 -5.40 12.31
C PRO A 182 30.08 -5.30 10.84
N ALA A 183 30.96 -4.78 9.99
CA ALA A 183 30.80 -4.80 8.54
C ALA A 183 31.10 -6.21 8.00
N SER A 184 30.25 -7.20 8.31
CA SER A 184 30.40 -8.55 7.77
C SER A 184 29.40 -8.80 6.64
N ILE A 185 29.58 -8.11 5.51
CA ILE A 185 29.13 -8.69 4.24
C ILE A 185 30.25 -9.67 3.91
N GLY A 186 30.00 -10.96 4.14
CA GLY A 186 31.03 -11.99 4.30
C GLY A 186 32.14 -11.93 3.26
N THR A 187 33.38 -11.84 3.73
CA THR A 187 34.44 -12.66 3.17
C THR A 187 34.10 -14.12 3.48
N PRO A 188 34.27 -15.07 2.55
CA PRO A 188 34.64 -16.42 3.00
C PRO A 188 35.91 -16.36 3.86
#